data_AF-A0A2U2P9L4-F1
#
_entry.id   AF-A0A2U2P9L4-F1
#
_cell.length_a   1.000
_cell.length_b   1.000
_cell.length_c   1.000
_cell.angle_alpha   90.00
_cell.angle_beta   90.00
_cell.angle_gamma   90.00
#
_symmetry.space_group_name_H-M   'P 1'
#
loop_
_entity.id
_entity.type
_entity.pdbx_description
1 polymer ?
#
loop_
_entity_poly.entity_id
_entity_poly.type
_entity_poly.pdbx_seq_one_letter_code
_entity_poly.pdbx_strand_id
1 'polypeptide(L)'
;MRLIILLIAVYSSYGTCSTRNGVAKNAVPIDTLHQVVIGSGYKVIDVKNESTNKREIGVWRFDKDVCHLALPSQDDYMGFSVNWIKKTSAGFQLSIEYGSRIYYRKDFNFYYINDHFYLTGVRTERFDKSKDEKGKTQFKSFKPPIPIENVIITDYM
;
A
#
# COMPACT_ATOMS: atom_id res chain seq x y z
N MET A 1 -21.99 23.09 -44.66
CA MET A 1 -21.79 21.75 -44.08
C MET A 1 -21.28 21.94 -42.66
N ARG A 2 -22.12 21.76 -41.63
CA ARG A 2 -21.75 21.95 -40.22
C ARG A 2 -21.58 20.58 -39.56
N LEU A 3 -20.38 20.29 -39.10
CA LEU A 3 -20.01 19.06 -38.41
C LEU A 3 -20.46 19.17 -36.94
N ILE A 4 -21.41 18.34 -36.53
CA ILE A 4 -21.86 18.22 -35.14
C ILE A 4 -21.00 17.14 -34.50
N ILE A 5 -20.11 17.52 -33.58
CA ILE A 5 -19.34 16.59 -32.75
C ILE A 5 -20.20 16.23 -31.55
N LEU A 6 -20.67 14.98 -31.53
CA LEU A 6 -21.38 14.38 -30.39
C LEU A 6 -20.35 14.01 -29.31
N LEU A 7 -20.27 14.80 -28.24
CA LEU A 7 -19.51 14.45 -27.04
C LEU A 7 -20.34 13.48 -26.19
N ILE A 8 -19.96 12.21 -26.21
CA ILE A 8 -20.51 11.19 -25.30
C ILE A 8 -19.84 11.40 -23.94
N ALA A 9 -20.60 11.93 -22.98
CA ALA A 9 -20.19 12.01 -21.59
C ALA A 9 -20.18 10.60 -20.98
N VAL A 10 -19.00 10.01 -20.84
CA VAL A 10 -18.81 8.79 -20.03
C VAL A 10 -18.83 9.22 -18.56
N TYR A 11 -19.97 9.02 -17.91
CA TYR A 11 -20.08 9.11 -16.46
C TYR A 11 -19.29 7.96 -15.84
N SER A 12 -18.03 8.22 -15.48
CA SER A 12 -17.28 7.37 -14.56
C SER A 12 -17.75 7.69 -13.14
N SER A 13 -18.52 6.78 -12.55
CA SER A 13 -18.90 6.86 -11.14
C SER A 13 -17.65 6.60 -10.32
N TYR A 14 -16.98 7.66 -9.87
CA TYR A 14 -15.92 7.56 -8.88
C TYR A 14 -16.51 6.94 -7.61
N GLY A 15 -16.15 5.69 -7.32
CA GLY A 15 -16.34 5.10 -6.01
C GLY A 15 -15.50 5.90 -5.02
N THR A 16 -16.14 6.84 -4.33
CA THR A 16 -15.50 7.65 -3.30
C THR A 16 -15.21 6.77 -2.09
N CYS A 17 -13.93 6.64 -1.73
CA CYS A 17 -13.53 6.17 -0.41
C CYS A 17 -14.06 7.17 0.62
N SER A 18 -15.10 6.77 1.36
CA SER A 18 -15.64 7.53 2.48
C SER A 18 -15.49 6.71 3.75
N THR A 19 -14.65 7.19 4.66
CA THR A 19 -14.99 7.25 6.08
C THR A 19 -14.55 8.58 6.69
N ARG A 20 -15.56 9.42 6.99
CA ARG A 20 -15.67 10.38 8.10
C ARG A 20 -14.44 11.20 8.51
N ASN A 21 -14.34 12.40 7.96
CA ASN A 21 -14.58 13.68 8.64
C ASN A 21 -13.88 14.78 7.83
N GLY A 22 -14.65 15.78 7.42
CA GLY A 22 -14.15 16.90 6.64
C GLY A 22 -13.11 17.68 7.42
N VAL A 23 -11.85 17.53 7.03
CA VAL A 23 -10.83 18.58 7.12
C VAL A 23 -10.01 18.44 5.85
N ALA A 24 -10.03 19.48 5.02
CA ALA A 24 -9.11 19.59 3.90
C ALA A 24 -7.68 19.52 4.46
N LYS A 25 -7.02 18.38 4.31
CA LYS A 25 -5.65 18.20 4.78
C LYS A 25 -4.73 18.92 3.79
N ASN A 26 -4.18 20.01 4.29
CA ASN A 26 -3.02 20.70 3.73
C ASN A 26 -1.95 19.68 3.33
N ALA A 27 -1.20 20.01 2.27
CA ALA A 27 -0.08 19.24 1.75
C ALA A 27 0.77 18.66 2.89
N VAL A 28 0.92 17.34 2.90
CA VAL A 28 1.76 16.63 3.88
C VAL A 28 3.18 17.20 3.77
N PRO A 29 3.78 17.69 4.87
CA PRO A 29 5.15 18.21 4.85
C PRO A 29 6.11 17.14 4.34
N ILE A 30 6.99 17.53 3.41
CA ILE A 30 7.95 16.66 2.70
C ILE A 30 8.88 15.91 3.68
N ASP A 31 9.06 16.42 4.90
CA ASP A 31 9.89 15.82 5.94
C ASP A 31 9.30 14.54 6.58
N THR A 32 8.09 14.14 6.19
CA THR A 32 7.39 12.95 6.71
C THR A 32 7.45 11.76 5.75
N LEU A 33 8.17 11.88 4.63
CA LEU A 33 8.19 10.91 3.54
C LEU A 33 9.37 9.95 3.70
N HIS A 34 9.12 8.71 4.12
CA HIS A 34 10.22 7.74 4.27
C HIS A 34 10.58 7.06 2.95
N GLN A 35 9.60 6.76 2.08
CA GLN A 35 9.82 6.18 0.75
C GLN A 35 8.72 6.64 -0.21
N VAL A 36 9.06 6.88 -1.48
CA VAL A 36 8.14 7.33 -2.53
C VAL A 36 8.29 6.48 -3.79
N VAL A 37 7.18 5.97 -4.32
CA VAL A 37 7.12 5.21 -5.56
C VAL A 37 6.18 5.90 -6.55
N ILE A 38 6.67 6.24 -7.75
CA ILE A 38 5.89 6.94 -8.79
C ILE A 38 5.45 5.99 -9.90
N GLY A 39 4.15 5.70 -9.92
CA GLY A 39 3.40 4.95 -10.93
C GLY A 39 3.04 5.78 -12.17
N SER A 40 2.59 5.12 -13.23
CA SER A 40 1.92 5.81 -14.35
C SER A 40 0.52 6.25 -13.90
N GLY A 41 0.47 7.37 -13.18
CA GLY A 41 -0.78 7.98 -12.68
C GLY A 41 -0.99 7.91 -11.17
N TYR A 42 -0.14 7.23 -10.40
CA TYR A 42 -0.25 7.16 -8.95
C TYR A 42 1.09 7.36 -8.24
N LYS A 43 1.06 7.65 -6.94
CA LYS A 43 2.21 7.76 -6.04
C LYS A 43 1.92 6.97 -4.77
N VAL A 44 2.82 6.08 -4.37
CA VAL A 44 2.74 5.36 -3.09
C VAL A 44 3.78 5.95 -2.15
N ILE A 45 3.39 6.23 -0.91
CA ILE A 45 4.23 6.92 0.06
C ILE A 45 4.07 6.28 1.43
N ASP A 46 5.18 6.12 2.12
CA ASP A 46 5.20 5.87 3.56
C ASP A 46 5.09 7.20 4.33
N VAL A 47 4.00 7.36 5.07
CA VAL A 47 3.67 8.59 5.82
C VAL A 47 3.43 8.28 7.28
N LYS A 48 3.71 9.25 8.15
CA LYS A 48 3.32 9.20 9.55
C LYS A 48 2.04 10.01 9.75
N ASN A 49 0.99 9.38 10.26
CA ASN A 49 -0.24 10.05 10.63
C ASN A 49 -0.07 10.76 11.97
N GLU A 50 -0.09 12.09 11.96
CA GLU A 50 0.15 12.92 13.15
C GLU A 50 -0.92 12.73 14.23
N SER A 51 -2.17 12.43 13.85
CA SER A 51 -3.27 12.29 14.82
C SER A 51 -3.22 10.97 15.59
N THR A 52 -2.78 9.89 14.93
CA THR A 52 -2.67 8.55 15.54
C THR A 52 -1.25 8.22 15.98
N ASN A 53 -0.28 9.04 15.56
CA ASN A 53 1.16 8.78 15.67
C ASN A 53 1.60 7.45 15.03
N LYS A 54 0.81 6.89 14.11
CA LYS A 54 1.09 5.61 13.42
C LYS A 54 1.63 5.84 12.01
N ARG A 55 2.37 4.86 11.49
CA ARG A 55 2.80 4.85 10.09
C ARG A 55 1.71 4.24 9.21
N GLU A 56 1.60 4.76 8.00
CA GLU A 56 0.61 4.35 7.01
C GLU A 56 1.27 4.36 5.63
N ILE A 57 0.83 3.48 4.74
CA ILE A 57 1.14 3.57 3.32
C ILE A 57 -0.01 4.29 2.64
N GLY A 58 0.21 5.54 2.24
CA GLY A 58 -0.76 6.29 1.47
C GLY A 58 -0.56 6.10 -0.03
N VAL A 59 -1.65 6.17 -0.78
CA VAL A 59 -1.67 6.10 -2.24
C VAL A 59 -2.39 7.32 -2.78
N TRP A 60 -1.70 8.07 -3.64
CA TRP A 60 -2.22 9.25 -4.31
C TRP A 60 -2.36 9.03 -5.81
N ARG A 61 -3.33 9.70 -6.44
CA ARG A 61 -3.53 9.73 -7.89
C ARG A 61 -3.81 11.17 -8.32
N PHE A 62 -2.98 11.72 -9.22
CA PHE A 62 -3.10 13.12 -9.64
C PHE A 62 -3.28 14.09 -8.44
N ASP A 63 -2.44 13.92 -7.42
CA ASP A 63 -2.45 14.68 -6.16
C ASP A 63 -3.71 14.51 -5.28
N LYS A 64 -4.60 13.59 -5.63
CA LYS A 64 -5.73 13.20 -4.78
C LYS A 64 -5.34 12.00 -3.93
N ASP A 65 -5.63 12.10 -2.65
CA ASP A 65 -5.56 10.98 -1.72
C ASP A 65 -6.62 9.92 -2.10
N VAL A 66 -6.18 8.68 -2.31
CA VAL A 66 -7.03 7.56 -2.74
C VAL A 66 -7.29 6.59 -1.60
N CYS A 67 -6.24 6.16 -0.90
CA CYS A 67 -6.35 5.22 0.21
C CYS A 67 -5.12 5.25 1.11
N HIS A 68 -5.30 4.79 2.35
CA HIS A 68 -4.24 4.58 3.33
C HIS A 68 -4.32 3.16 3.88
N LEU A 69 -3.15 2.54 4.03
CA LEU A 69 -2.99 1.23 4.64
C LEU A 69 -2.23 1.38 5.95
N ALA A 70 -2.92 1.19 7.06
CA ALA A 70 -2.31 1.28 8.38
C ALA A 70 -1.23 0.21 8.56
N LEU A 71 -0.06 0.64 9.06
CA LEU A 71 1.03 -0.26 9.38
C LEU A 71 1.08 -0.53 10.89
N PRO A 72 1.54 -1.72 11.29
CA PRO A 72 1.95 -1.96 12.66
C PRO A 72 3.12 -1.05 13.06
N SER A 73 3.36 -0.98 14.36
CA SER A 73 4.50 -0.32 14.97
C SER A 73 5.46 -1.33 15.60
N GLN A 74 6.59 -0.85 16.09
CA GLN A 74 7.52 -1.67 16.86
C GLN A 74 6.92 -2.17 18.19
N ASP A 75 5.93 -1.45 18.72
CA ASP A 75 5.18 -1.86 19.92
C ASP A 75 4.19 -2.99 19.63
N ASP A 76 3.67 -3.05 18.39
CA ASP A 76 2.79 -4.13 17.93
C ASP A 76 3.60 -5.40 17.60
N TYR A 77 4.73 -5.24 16.89
CA TYR A 77 5.63 -6.33 16.52
C TYR A 77 7.08 -5.92 16.73
N MET A 78 7.79 -6.63 17.61
CA MET A 78 9.21 -6.36 17.87
C MET A 78 10.03 -6.39 16.58
N GLY A 79 10.88 -5.38 16.39
CA GLY A 79 11.72 -5.25 15.19
C GLY A 79 10.94 -4.93 13.91
N PHE A 80 9.68 -4.50 14.01
CA PHE A 80 8.90 -4.07 12.86
C PHE A 80 9.60 -2.97 12.07
N SER A 81 9.66 -3.15 10.76
CA SER A 81 10.13 -2.15 9.82
C SER A 81 9.48 -2.34 8.45
N VAL A 82 9.27 -1.23 7.75
CA VAL A 82 9.08 -1.24 6.30
C VAL A 82 10.47 -1.34 5.68
N ASN A 83 10.73 -2.43 4.97
CA ASN A 83 12.02 -2.65 4.33
C ASN A 83 12.08 -1.84 3.02
N TRP A 84 11.12 -2.06 2.13
CA TRP A 84 11.01 -1.31 0.89
C TRP A 84 9.59 -1.27 0.35
N ILE A 85 9.32 -0.24 -0.45
CA ILE A 85 8.16 -0.09 -1.31
C ILE A 85 8.70 0.01 -2.73
N LYS A 86 8.19 -0.78 -3.66
CA LYS A 86 8.62 -0.70 -5.06
C LYS A 86 7.48 -0.80 -6.04
N LYS A 87 7.64 -0.11 -7.17
CA LYS A 87 6.74 -0.24 -8.32
C LYS A 87 6.94 -1.58 -9.00
N THR A 88 5.88 -2.10 -9.56
CA THR A 88 5.90 -3.21 -10.51
C THR A 88 5.16 -2.79 -11.79
N SER A 89 5.24 -3.60 -12.84
CA SER A 89 4.48 -3.38 -14.07
C SER A 89 2.96 -3.44 -13.85
N ALA A 90 2.51 -4.21 -12.84
CA ALA A 90 1.10 -4.43 -12.56
C ALA A 90 0.56 -3.57 -11.40
N GLY A 91 1.42 -2.87 -10.65
CA GLY A 91 1.02 -2.12 -9.44
C GLY A 91 2.23 -1.85 -8.56
N PHE A 92 2.17 -2.19 -7.26
CA PHE A 92 3.29 -2.03 -6.36
C PHE A 92 3.45 -3.24 -5.42
N GLN A 93 4.61 -3.32 -4.76
CA GLN A 93 4.88 -4.26 -3.70
C GLN A 93 5.35 -3.52 -2.45
N LEU A 94 4.86 -3.96 -1.30
CA LEU A 94 5.27 -3.50 0.02
C LEU A 94 5.96 -4.66 0.74
N SER A 95 7.21 -4.45 1.17
CA SER A 95 7.95 -5.42 1.98
C SER A 95 8.09 -4.89 3.40
N ILE A 96 7.62 -5.68 4.35
CA ILE A 96 7.81 -5.43 5.78
C ILE A 96 8.61 -6.57 6.39
N GLU A 97 9.25 -6.27 7.51
CA GLU A 97 10.01 -7.22 8.28
C GLU A 97 9.76 -7.01 9.77
N TYR A 98 9.75 -8.10 10.54
CA TYR A 98 9.62 -8.09 11.99
C TYR A 98 10.26 -9.33 12.61
N GLY A 99 10.57 -9.28 13.90
CA GLY A 99 11.27 -10.30 14.64
C GLY A 99 12.53 -9.77 15.33
N SER A 100 13.31 -10.66 15.92
CA SER A 100 14.55 -10.29 16.64
C SER A 100 15.69 -11.25 16.36
N ARG A 101 15.52 -12.53 16.73
CA ARG A 101 16.43 -13.62 16.38
C ARG A 101 15.98 -14.28 15.08
N ILE A 102 14.72 -14.71 15.08
CA ILE A 102 14.04 -15.21 13.89
C ILE A 102 13.22 -14.07 13.32
N TYR A 103 13.50 -13.70 12.08
CA TYR A 103 12.82 -12.67 11.33
C TYR A 103 11.80 -13.28 10.37
N TYR A 104 10.77 -12.50 10.13
CA TYR A 104 9.74 -12.75 9.13
C TYR A 104 9.72 -11.57 8.18
N ARG A 105 9.93 -11.83 6.89
CA ARG A 105 9.68 -10.87 5.82
C ARG A 105 8.36 -11.20 5.15
N LYS A 106 7.52 -10.19 4.96
CA LYS A 106 6.24 -10.28 4.25
C LYS A 106 6.27 -9.33 3.06
N ASP A 107 6.15 -9.88 1.86
CA ASP A 107 6.01 -9.10 0.63
C ASP A 107 4.54 -9.13 0.18
N PHE A 108 3.85 -8.00 0.32
CA PHE A 108 2.48 -7.78 -0.12
C PHE A 108 2.48 -7.31 -1.57
N ASN A 109 1.69 -7.98 -2.42
CA ASN A 109 1.60 -7.70 -3.85
C ASN A 109 0.27 -7.03 -4.17
N PHE A 110 0.33 -5.79 -4.63
CA PHE A 110 -0.85 -5.02 -5.00
C PHE A 110 -0.89 -4.80 -6.50
N TYR A 111 -1.97 -5.23 -7.16
CA TYR A 111 -2.21 -4.98 -8.58
C TYR A 111 -3.17 -3.81 -8.73
N TYR A 112 -2.92 -2.98 -9.74
CA TYR A 112 -3.78 -1.89 -10.15
C TYR A 112 -4.67 -2.36 -11.30
N ILE A 113 -5.97 -2.47 -11.04
CA ILE A 113 -6.97 -3.00 -11.98
C ILE A 113 -8.18 -2.08 -11.93
N ASN A 114 -8.71 -1.64 -13.08
CA ASN A 114 -9.92 -0.80 -13.16
C ASN A 114 -9.92 0.38 -12.16
N ASP A 115 -8.80 1.09 -12.11
CA ASP A 115 -8.59 2.24 -11.23
C ASP A 115 -8.53 1.99 -9.72
N HIS A 116 -8.38 0.74 -9.29
CA HIS A 116 -8.28 0.36 -7.87
C HIS A 116 -7.08 -0.56 -7.62
N PHE A 117 -6.57 -0.54 -6.40
CA PHE A 117 -5.52 -1.47 -5.96
C PHE A 117 -6.12 -2.68 -5.25
N TYR A 118 -5.59 -3.86 -5.55
CA TYR A 118 -6.01 -5.11 -4.93
C TYR A 118 -4.81 -5.93 -4.48
N LEU A 119 -4.85 -6.44 -3.25
CA LEU A 119 -3.94 -7.44 -2.76
C LEU A 119 -4.18 -8.78 -3.48
N THR A 120 -3.19 -9.21 -4.25
CA THR A 120 -3.24 -10.45 -5.03
C THR A 120 -2.46 -11.60 -4.40
N GLY A 121 -1.50 -11.28 -3.53
CA GLY A 121 -0.78 -12.28 -2.77
C GLY A 121 0.17 -11.73 -1.73
N VAL A 122 0.50 -12.58 -0.76
CA VAL A 122 1.49 -12.32 0.28
C VAL A 122 2.54 -13.43 0.23
N ARG A 123 3.79 -13.05 0.03
CA ARG A 123 4.94 -13.94 0.20
C ARG A 123 5.44 -13.79 1.62
N THR A 124 5.63 -14.90 2.33
CA THR A 124 6.23 -14.93 3.67
C THR A 124 7.57 -15.65 3.59
N GLU A 125 8.59 -15.09 4.21
CA GLU A 125 9.89 -15.73 4.37
C GLU A 125 10.33 -15.66 5.84
N ARG A 126 10.69 -16.80 6.40
CA ARG A 126 11.20 -16.92 7.77
C ARG A 126 12.70 -17.21 7.73
N PHE A 127 13.52 -16.34 8.29
CA PHE A 127 14.99 -16.44 8.26
C PHE A 127 15.62 -16.01 9.58
N ASP A 128 16.89 -16.36 9.80
CA ASP A 128 17.68 -15.93 10.95
C ASP A 128 18.82 -15.05 10.44
N LYS A 129 18.88 -13.77 10.83
CA LYS A 129 19.94 -12.87 10.34
C LYS A 129 21.34 -13.28 10.79
N SER A 130 21.46 -14.09 11.84
CA SER A 130 22.74 -14.59 12.37
C SER A 130 23.26 -15.84 11.64
N LYS A 131 22.43 -16.46 10.80
CA LYS A 131 22.78 -17.65 10.04
C LYS A 131 22.57 -17.41 8.56
N ASP A 132 23.53 -17.78 7.73
CA ASP A 132 23.42 -17.68 6.27
C ASP A 132 22.51 -18.77 5.65
N GLU A 133 21.50 -19.22 6.39
CA GLU A 133 20.56 -20.24 5.98
C GLU A 133 19.37 -19.63 5.24
N LYS A 134 19.07 -20.17 4.05
CA LYS A 134 17.89 -19.78 3.27
C LYS A 134 16.62 -20.10 4.06
N GLY A 135 15.83 -19.06 4.28
CA GLY A 135 14.58 -19.15 5.02
C GLY A 135 13.51 -20.02 4.36
N LYS A 136 12.58 -20.54 5.16
CA LYS A 136 11.37 -21.17 4.61
C LYS A 136 10.49 -20.11 3.98
N THR A 137 10.18 -20.26 2.69
CA THR A 137 9.30 -19.36 1.95
C THR A 137 7.92 -19.98 1.76
N GLN A 138 6.88 -19.20 1.95
CA GLN A 138 5.49 -19.56 1.65
C GLN A 138 4.85 -18.46 0.80
N PHE A 139 3.90 -18.82 -0.05
CA PHE A 139 3.16 -17.87 -0.86
C PHE A 139 1.67 -18.12 -0.73
N LYS A 140 0.91 -17.09 -0.34
CA LYS A 140 -0.55 -17.09 -0.31
C LYS A 140 -1.04 -16.20 -1.44
N SER A 141 -1.85 -16.75 -2.33
CA SER A 141 -2.55 -15.97 -3.38
C SER A 141 -4.02 -15.80 -3.00
N PHE A 142 -4.63 -14.71 -3.47
CA PHE A 142 -6.04 -14.40 -3.22
C PHE A 142 -6.84 -14.47 -4.52
N LYS A 143 -7.88 -15.31 -4.50
CA LYS A 143 -8.87 -15.47 -5.58
C LYS A 143 -10.26 -15.54 -4.93
N PRO A 144 -11.07 -14.47 -4.96
CA PRO A 144 -10.81 -13.19 -5.63
C PRO A 144 -9.71 -12.35 -4.93
N PRO A 145 -9.08 -11.40 -5.63
CA PRO A 145 -8.14 -10.47 -5.02
C PRO A 145 -8.86 -9.49 -4.07
N ILE A 146 -8.18 -9.02 -3.02
CA ILE A 146 -8.79 -8.24 -1.93
C ILE A 146 -8.57 -6.75 -2.20
N PRO A 147 -9.61 -5.90 -2.25
CA PRO A 147 -9.45 -4.46 -2.40
C PRO A 147 -8.58 -3.86 -1.29
N ILE A 148 -7.70 -2.90 -1.61
CA ILE A 148 -6.73 -2.34 -0.65
C ILE A 148 -7.40 -1.74 0.59
N GLU A 149 -8.59 -1.15 0.42
CA GLU A 149 -9.41 -0.59 1.49
C GLU A 149 -9.89 -1.62 2.52
N ASN A 150 -9.90 -2.91 2.15
CA ASN A 150 -10.29 -4.01 3.02
C ASN A 150 -9.08 -4.78 3.58
N VAL A 151 -7.85 -4.34 3.28
CA VAL A 151 -6.64 -5.00 3.76
C VAL A 151 -6.26 -4.46 5.14
N ILE A 152 -6.16 -5.37 6.10
CA ILE A 152 -5.61 -5.10 7.43
C ILE A 152 -4.27 -5.84 7.51
N ILE A 153 -3.14 -5.12 7.55
CA ILE A 153 -1.80 -5.73 7.51
C ILE A 153 -1.58 -6.76 8.62
N THR A 154 -2.09 -6.50 9.82
CA THR A 154 -1.93 -7.36 11.00
C THR A 154 -2.57 -8.74 10.84
N ASP A 155 -3.58 -8.89 9.98
CA ASP A 155 -4.23 -10.18 9.69
C ASP A 155 -3.32 -11.17 8.95
N TYR A 156 -2.17 -10.69 8.47
CA TYR A 156 -1.21 -11.46 7.67
C TYR A 156 0.14 -11.67 8.36
N MET A 157 0.30 -11.23 9.61
CA MET A 157 1.55 -11.33 10.38
C MET A 157 1.68 -12.63 11.18
#